data_AF-A0A0Q4CMH4-F1
#
_entry.id   AF-A0A0Q4CMH4-F1
#
_cell.length_a   1.000
_cell.length_b   1.000
_cell.length_c   1.000
_cell.angle_alpha   90.00
_cell.angle_beta   90.00
_cell.angle_gamma   90.00
#
_symmetry.space_group_name_H-M   'P 1'
#
loop_
_entity.id
_entity.type
_entity.pdbx_description
1 polymer ?
#
loop_
_entity_poly.entity_id
_entity_poly.type
_entity_poly.pdbx_seq_one_letter_code
_entity_poly.pdbx_strand_id
1 'polypeptide(L)'
;MSRLRSTMAALVLGGAVLAPTLADAHGIWFAQRAKQLAIIYGVGADDLEAVKRQPMLESLQAWDAALKPVTARLRTDGPVVVVDTDAKPALVSAVLPNGTWSKLPDGEFVKKGKDEVPGAKFAETTIKYAVTIQGPGVRQVPLIPAQLLQIVPVGAIPATLGQPLTYRITFRGKPVAGAEVVNDMVNDPDAKPRVTKADGTVTLPVRNQGLNVIRAVLIQPSDQPAKFDRYEHTATLAFTLPHAPEE
;
A
#
# COMPACT_ATOMS: atom_id res chain seq x y z
N MET A 1 1.47 -73.54 1.92
CA MET A 1 2.80 -72.90 1.74
C MET A 1 2.58 -71.52 1.12
N SER A 2 3.19 -70.47 1.70
CA SER A 2 3.35 -69.08 1.22
C SER A 2 2.10 -68.32 0.75
N ARG A 3 1.47 -67.47 1.58
CA ARG A 3 1.78 -66.03 1.78
C ARG A 3 2.14 -65.29 0.48
N LEU A 4 1.28 -64.35 0.07
CA LEU A 4 1.71 -62.99 -0.29
C LEU A 4 0.53 -62.01 -0.08
N ARG A 5 0.68 -61.13 0.91
CA ARG A 5 -0.16 -59.97 1.13
C ARG A 5 0.38 -58.86 0.22
N SER A 6 -0.43 -58.37 -0.71
CA SER A 6 -0.11 -57.13 -1.43
C SER A 6 -0.92 -55.99 -0.83
N THR A 7 -0.34 -55.34 0.17
CA THR A 7 -0.76 -54.02 0.64
C THR A 7 -0.43 -53.00 -0.44
N MET A 8 -1.45 -52.50 -1.12
CA MET A 8 -1.32 -51.40 -2.08
C MET A 8 -1.20 -50.09 -1.27
N ALA A 9 0.03 -49.65 -1.02
CA ALA A 9 0.29 -48.34 -0.43
C ALA A 9 0.06 -47.27 -1.52
N ALA A 10 -1.07 -46.57 -1.44
CA ALA A 10 -1.30 -45.39 -2.25
C ALA A 10 -0.38 -44.27 -1.75
N LEU A 11 0.69 -43.99 -2.50
CA LEU A 11 1.52 -42.82 -2.31
C LEU A 11 0.67 -41.58 -2.69
N VAL A 12 0.08 -40.92 -1.70
CA VAL A 12 -0.44 -39.57 -1.88
C VAL A 12 0.78 -38.66 -2.01
N LEU A 13 1.19 -38.39 -3.25
CA LEU A 13 2.07 -37.27 -3.55
C LEU A 13 1.31 -36.00 -3.18
N GLY A 14 1.49 -35.56 -1.94
CA GLY A 14 1.12 -34.22 -1.50
C GLY A 14 1.91 -33.22 -2.33
N GLY A 15 1.31 -32.77 -3.44
CA GLY A 15 1.78 -31.59 -4.13
C GLY A 15 1.70 -30.44 -3.14
N ALA A 16 2.85 -30.05 -2.59
CA ALA A 16 2.96 -28.76 -1.95
C ALA A 16 2.60 -27.73 -3.02
N VAL A 17 1.36 -27.24 -2.97
CA VAL A 17 0.99 -26.01 -3.64
C VAL A 17 1.85 -24.96 -2.96
N LEU A 18 3.01 -24.68 -3.53
CA LEU A 18 3.75 -23.47 -3.27
C LEU A 18 2.80 -22.35 -3.66
N ALA A 19 2.02 -21.87 -2.69
CA ALA A 19 1.33 -20.60 -2.82
C ALA A 19 2.41 -19.60 -3.28
N PRO A 20 2.21 -18.88 -4.39
CA PRO A 20 3.17 -17.88 -4.81
C PRO A 20 3.33 -16.92 -3.64
N THR A 21 4.49 -16.95 -2.99
CA THR A 21 4.88 -15.91 -2.04
C THR A 21 4.80 -14.61 -2.82
N LEU A 22 3.91 -13.72 -2.40
CA LEU A 22 3.76 -12.36 -2.91
C LEU A 22 5.00 -11.51 -2.52
N ALA A 23 6.17 -11.95 -2.96
CA ALA A 23 7.38 -11.13 -3.03
C ALA A 23 7.16 -10.16 -4.21
N ASP A 24 7.04 -8.84 -4.05
CA ASP A 24 7.26 -8.02 -2.85
C ASP A 24 6.38 -6.74 -2.88
N ALA A 25 5.24 -6.79 -2.18
CA ALA A 25 4.15 -5.80 -2.21
C ALA A 25 4.36 -4.60 -1.26
N HIS A 26 5.61 -4.16 -1.07
CA HIS A 26 5.94 -3.03 -0.20
C HIS A 26 5.12 -1.79 -0.56
N GLY A 27 4.57 -1.13 0.44
CA GLY A 27 3.91 0.17 0.33
C GLY A 27 4.72 1.26 1.01
N ILE A 28 4.16 2.47 0.96
CA ILE A 28 4.40 3.47 2.00
C ILE A 28 3.09 3.80 2.68
N TRP A 29 3.11 4.06 3.98
CA TRP A 29 1.95 4.58 4.71
C TRP A 29 2.42 5.46 5.86
N PHE A 30 1.49 6.22 6.43
CA PHE A 30 1.78 6.98 7.65
C PHE A 30 1.22 6.28 8.87
N ALA A 31 1.99 6.29 9.96
CA ALA A 31 1.52 5.87 11.27
C ALA A 31 2.24 6.67 12.37
N GLN A 32 1.72 6.59 13.58
CA GLN A 32 2.38 7.18 14.74
C GLN A 32 3.58 6.32 15.17
N ARG A 33 4.70 6.97 15.48
CA ARG A 33 5.89 6.41 16.13
C ARG A 33 6.29 7.34 17.25
N ALA A 34 6.10 6.91 18.51
CA ALA A 34 6.36 7.72 19.69
C ALA A 34 5.72 9.13 19.63
N LYS A 35 4.44 9.21 19.26
CA LYS A 35 3.66 10.46 19.07
C LYS A 35 4.11 11.36 17.91
N GLN A 36 5.06 10.91 17.08
CA GLN A 36 5.43 11.57 15.84
C GLN A 36 4.73 10.89 14.67
N LEU A 37 4.27 11.67 13.70
CA LEU A 37 3.79 11.12 12.43
C LEU A 37 5.02 10.64 11.64
N ALA A 38 5.10 9.34 11.37
CA ALA A 38 6.17 8.75 10.59
C ALA A 38 5.66 8.27 9.23
N ILE A 39 6.53 8.31 8.23
CA ILE A 39 6.34 7.57 6.98
C ILE A 39 7.06 6.23 7.09
N ILE A 40 6.32 5.15 6.86
CA ILE A 40 6.81 3.79 6.89
C ILE A 40 6.96 3.30 5.46
N TYR A 41 8.03 2.55 5.19
CA TYR A 41 8.21 1.76 3.98
C TYR A 41 8.23 0.29 4.39
N GLY A 42 7.33 -0.53 3.85
CA GLY A 42 7.21 -1.92 4.29
C GLY A 42 5.92 -2.60 3.85
N VAL A 43 5.60 -3.73 4.47
CA VAL A 43 4.39 -4.53 4.22
C VAL A 43 4.10 -5.37 5.45
N GLY A 44 2.83 -5.57 5.80
CA GLY A 44 2.50 -6.31 7.01
C GLY A 44 3.07 -5.63 8.26
N ALA A 45 3.74 -6.42 9.10
CA ALA A 45 4.46 -5.95 10.27
C ALA A 45 5.86 -5.38 9.96
N ASP A 46 6.35 -5.50 8.72
CA ASP A 46 7.68 -5.04 8.35
C ASP A 46 7.72 -3.52 8.28
N ASP A 47 8.63 -2.93 9.06
CA ASP A 47 9.01 -1.52 9.06
C ASP A 47 10.46 -1.45 8.59
N LEU A 48 10.64 -1.33 7.28
CA LEU A 48 11.94 -1.47 6.62
C LEU A 48 12.69 -0.14 6.58
N GLU A 49 13.80 -0.11 5.85
CA GLU A 49 14.77 1.00 5.83
C GLU A 49 14.23 2.28 5.15
N ALA A 50 13.25 2.95 5.76
CA ALA A 50 12.62 4.17 5.27
C ALA A 50 13.64 5.30 5.04
N VAL A 51 14.69 5.38 5.88
CA VAL A 51 15.79 6.36 5.75
C VAL A 51 16.50 6.24 4.40
N LYS A 52 16.74 5.01 3.91
CA LYS A 52 17.35 4.79 2.60
C LYS A 52 16.45 5.23 1.44
N ARG A 53 15.13 5.29 1.67
CA ARG A 53 14.12 5.68 0.66
C ARG A 53 13.79 7.17 0.74
N GLN A 54 14.18 7.84 1.84
CA GLN A 54 13.88 9.26 2.06
C GLN A 54 14.30 10.18 0.90
N PRO A 55 15.50 10.06 0.29
CA PRO A 55 15.89 10.91 -0.83
C PRO A 55 15.05 10.75 -2.10
N MET A 56 14.27 9.67 -2.20
CA MET A 56 13.41 9.36 -3.35
C MET A 56 11.96 9.87 -3.15
N LEU A 57 11.63 10.44 -1.99
CA LEU A 57 10.31 11.03 -1.75
C LEU A 57 10.21 12.37 -2.49
N GLU A 58 9.56 12.38 -3.64
CA GLU A 58 9.46 13.54 -4.53
C GLU A 58 8.37 14.54 -4.11
N SER A 59 7.41 14.11 -3.31
CA SER A 59 6.33 14.98 -2.83
C SER A 59 5.98 14.64 -1.38
N LEU A 60 5.86 15.69 -0.57
CA LEU A 60 5.27 15.68 0.76
C LEU A 60 4.37 16.91 0.86
N GLN A 61 3.07 16.68 1.04
CA GLN A 61 2.09 17.77 1.12
C GLN A 61 1.20 17.56 2.34
N ALA A 62 0.87 18.64 3.04
CA ALA A 62 0.00 18.60 4.20
C ALA A 62 -1.05 19.71 4.13
N TRP A 63 -2.19 19.47 4.75
CA TRP A 63 -3.31 20.42 4.81
C TRP A 63 -3.98 20.38 6.18
N ASP A 64 -4.53 21.52 6.60
CA ASP A 64 -5.38 21.62 7.78
C ASP A 64 -6.81 21.10 7.50
N ALA A 65 -7.70 21.18 8.49
CA ALA A 65 -9.08 20.71 8.36
C ALA A 65 -9.93 21.53 7.36
N ALA A 66 -9.50 22.75 7.04
CA ALA A 66 -10.10 23.61 6.03
C ALA A 66 -9.46 23.42 4.64
N LEU A 67 -8.59 22.42 4.49
CA LEU A 67 -7.81 22.14 3.28
C LEU A 67 -6.85 23.27 2.88
N LYS A 68 -6.43 24.10 3.83
CA LYS A 68 -5.36 25.07 3.61
C LYS A 68 -4.01 24.37 3.73
N PRO A 69 -3.02 24.69 2.87
CA PRO A 69 -1.69 24.10 2.96
C PRO A 69 -1.05 24.32 4.34
N VAL A 70 -0.38 23.27 4.84
CA VAL A 70 0.46 23.26 6.03
C VAL A 70 1.88 22.95 5.60
N THR A 71 2.87 23.65 6.13
CA THR A 71 4.26 23.36 5.79
C THR A 71 4.64 22.03 6.41
N ALA A 72 5.17 21.12 5.59
CA ALA A 72 5.65 19.82 6.03
C ALA A 72 7.05 19.57 5.51
N ARG A 73 7.88 18.90 6.31
CA ARG A 73 9.20 18.41 5.89
C ARG A 73 9.47 17.03 6.49
N LEU A 74 10.27 16.25 5.80
CA LEU A 74 10.77 14.99 6.33
C LEU A 74 12.02 15.23 7.15
N ARG A 75 12.12 14.55 8.30
CA ARG A 75 13.31 14.54 9.15
C ARG A 75 13.65 13.09 9.46
N THR A 76 14.94 12.76 9.39
CA THR A 76 15.46 11.48 9.87
C THR A 76 15.56 11.53 11.40
N ASP A 77 15.02 10.53 12.08
CA ASP A 77 15.08 10.40 13.54
C ASP A 77 15.45 8.95 13.90
N GLY A 78 16.76 8.69 14.04
CA GLY A 78 17.26 7.32 14.14
C GLY A 78 16.90 6.47 12.91
N PRO A 79 16.27 5.29 13.07
CA PRO A 79 15.89 4.43 11.95
C PRO A 79 14.58 4.85 11.26
N VAL A 80 13.87 5.87 11.78
CA VAL A 80 12.58 6.30 11.24
C VAL A 80 12.68 7.62 10.47
N VAL A 81 11.73 7.83 9.57
CA VAL A 81 11.53 9.12 8.89
C VAL A 81 10.22 9.71 9.40
N VAL A 82 10.31 10.87 10.04
CA VAL A 82 9.16 11.58 10.62
C VAL A 82 8.78 12.80 9.80
N VAL A 83 7.53 13.20 9.91
CA VAL A 83 6.96 14.39 9.28
C VAL A 83 6.89 15.50 10.33
N ASP A 84 7.73 16.51 10.18
CA ASP A 84 7.61 17.75 10.94
C ASP A 84 6.63 18.68 10.22
N THR A 85 5.71 19.28 10.97
CA THR A 85 4.79 20.30 10.45
C THR A 85 4.81 21.56 11.32
N ASP A 86 4.53 22.72 10.73
CA ASP A 86 4.43 24.01 11.43
C ASP A 86 3.08 24.24 12.11
N ALA A 87 2.05 23.50 11.69
CA ALA A 87 0.74 23.42 12.32
C ALA A 87 0.24 21.96 12.33
N LYS A 88 -0.79 21.66 13.13
CA LYS A 88 -1.39 20.32 13.15
C LYS A 88 -2.10 20.04 11.82
N PRO A 89 -1.63 19.09 11.00
CA PRO A 89 -2.30 18.75 9.75
C PRO A 89 -3.54 17.89 10.04
N ALA A 90 -4.54 18.00 9.17
CA ALA A 90 -5.68 17.09 9.09
C ALA A 90 -5.50 16.08 7.94
N LEU A 91 -4.65 16.38 6.96
CA LEU A 91 -4.29 15.48 5.87
C LEU A 91 -2.79 15.59 5.58
N VAL A 92 -2.14 14.46 5.33
CA VAL A 92 -0.74 14.43 4.83
C VAL A 92 -0.67 13.44 3.69
N SER A 93 0.14 13.74 2.68
CA SER A 93 0.36 12.88 1.53
C SER A 93 1.82 12.81 1.14
N ALA A 94 2.22 11.68 0.58
CA ALA A 94 3.55 11.48 0.03
C ALA A 94 3.55 10.68 -1.27
N VAL A 95 4.59 10.88 -2.08
CA VAL A 95 4.84 10.15 -3.33
C VAL A 95 6.29 9.65 -3.33
N LEU A 96 6.47 8.36 -3.56
CA LEU A 96 7.76 7.68 -3.66
C LEU A 96 7.83 6.93 -5.00
N PRO A 97 8.47 7.48 -6.04
CA PRO A 97 8.89 6.71 -7.19
C PRO A 97 9.98 5.74 -6.75
N ASN A 98 9.62 4.47 -6.60
CA ASN A 98 10.48 3.47 -5.96
C ASN A 98 11.43 2.79 -6.97
N GLY A 99 11.37 3.19 -8.25
CA GLY A 99 12.31 2.79 -9.30
C GLY A 99 11.88 1.53 -10.06
N THR A 100 12.77 1.09 -10.96
CA THR A 100 12.59 -0.10 -11.79
C THR A 100 13.25 -1.32 -11.14
N TRP A 101 12.53 -2.44 -11.13
CA TRP A 101 12.93 -3.68 -10.48
C TRP A 101 12.70 -4.87 -11.40
N SER A 102 13.67 -5.78 -11.48
CA SER A 102 13.57 -7.03 -12.23
C SER A 102 13.42 -8.19 -11.25
N LYS A 103 12.39 -9.03 -11.45
CA LYS A 103 12.18 -10.26 -10.70
C LYS A 103 13.00 -11.39 -11.30
N LEU A 104 13.89 -11.97 -10.51
CA LEU A 104 14.71 -13.11 -10.89
C LEU A 104 13.94 -14.44 -10.81
N PRO A 105 14.45 -15.54 -11.43
CA PRO A 105 13.79 -16.84 -11.38
C PRO A 105 13.57 -17.41 -9.97
N ASP A 106 14.46 -17.11 -9.04
CA ASP A 106 14.38 -17.47 -7.61
C ASP A 106 13.37 -16.61 -6.83
N GLY A 107 12.87 -15.53 -7.42
CA GLY A 107 11.89 -14.63 -6.84
C GLY A 107 12.45 -13.34 -6.24
N GLU A 108 13.77 -13.19 -6.18
CA GLU A 108 14.42 -11.95 -5.71
C GLU A 108 14.18 -10.80 -6.68
N PHE A 109 14.12 -9.57 -6.17
CA PHE A 109 14.08 -8.35 -6.98
C PHE A 109 15.40 -7.61 -6.92
N VAL A 110 15.91 -7.23 -8.09
CA VAL A 110 17.07 -6.36 -8.23
C VAL A 110 16.65 -5.02 -8.84
N LYS A 111 17.20 -3.91 -8.33
CA LYS A 111 16.83 -2.54 -8.76
C LYS A 111 17.44 -2.17 -10.11
N LYS A 112 17.06 -2.89 -11.17
CA LYS A 112 17.51 -2.73 -12.56
C LYS A 112 16.39 -3.08 -13.54
N GLY A 113 16.50 -2.60 -14.77
CA GLY A 113 15.62 -3.03 -15.86
C GLY A 113 16.00 -4.42 -16.39
N LYS A 114 15.08 -5.06 -17.12
CA LYS A 114 15.30 -6.39 -17.73
C LYS A 114 16.33 -6.35 -18.87
N ASP A 115 16.62 -5.17 -19.41
CA ASP A 115 17.69 -4.91 -20.36
C ASP A 115 19.08 -5.10 -19.74
N GLU A 116 19.21 -4.92 -18.42
CA GLU A 116 20.46 -5.11 -17.67
C GLU A 116 20.51 -6.44 -16.92
N VAL A 117 19.39 -7.18 -16.87
CA VAL A 117 19.24 -8.42 -16.10
C VAL A 117 18.74 -9.55 -17.01
N PRO A 118 19.63 -10.15 -17.81
CA PRO A 118 19.28 -11.30 -18.65
C PRO A 118 18.67 -12.43 -17.82
N GLY A 119 17.54 -12.96 -18.27
CA GLY A 119 16.83 -14.05 -17.57
C GLY A 119 15.87 -13.60 -16.47
N ALA A 120 15.64 -12.30 -16.28
CA ALA A 120 14.54 -11.81 -15.47
C ALA A 120 13.19 -12.36 -15.96
N LYS A 121 12.32 -12.78 -15.03
CA LYS A 121 10.96 -13.25 -15.32
C LYS A 121 10.09 -12.10 -15.84
N PHE A 122 10.22 -10.93 -15.23
CA PHE A 122 9.66 -9.66 -15.67
C PHE A 122 10.39 -8.51 -14.95
N ALA A 123 10.19 -7.30 -15.43
CA ALA A 123 10.58 -6.08 -14.73
C ALA A 123 9.42 -5.09 -14.63
N GLU A 124 9.41 -4.28 -13.58
CA GLU A 124 8.38 -3.29 -13.33
C GLU A 124 8.94 -2.01 -12.73
N THR A 125 8.32 -0.88 -13.07
CA THR A 125 8.58 0.39 -12.41
C THR A 125 7.51 0.63 -11.35
N THR A 126 7.91 0.81 -10.10
CA THR A 126 6.98 0.93 -8.97
C THR A 126 6.88 2.37 -8.49
N ILE A 127 5.65 2.84 -8.25
CA ILE A 127 5.40 4.17 -7.68
C ILE A 127 4.42 4.01 -6.52
N LYS A 128 4.79 4.56 -5.37
CA LYS A 128 4.06 4.38 -4.12
C LYS A 128 3.49 5.72 -3.67
N TYR A 129 2.22 5.72 -3.27
CA TYR A 129 1.47 6.90 -2.85
C TYR A 129 0.93 6.64 -1.45
N ALA A 130 1.00 7.63 -0.56
CA ALA A 130 0.38 7.54 0.76
C ALA A 130 -0.48 8.77 1.00
N VAL A 131 -1.67 8.57 1.55
CA VAL A 131 -2.48 9.61 2.17
C VAL A 131 -2.78 9.19 3.60
N THR A 132 -2.74 10.12 4.54
CA THR A 132 -3.30 9.91 5.86
C THR A 132 -4.26 11.01 6.27
N ILE A 133 -5.34 10.62 6.93
CA ILE A 133 -6.31 11.50 7.55
C ILE A 133 -6.01 11.54 9.05
N GLN A 134 -5.74 12.73 9.55
CA GLN A 134 -5.37 13.00 10.94
C GLN A 134 -6.58 13.57 11.70
N GLY A 135 -7.36 12.68 12.30
CA GLY A 135 -8.55 13.02 13.08
C GLY A 135 -9.80 13.34 12.22
N PRO A 136 -10.93 13.72 12.85
CA PRO A 136 -12.23 13.82 12.19
C PRO A 136 -12.43 15.11 11.36
N GLY A 137 -11.44 15.99 11.31
CA GLY A 137 -11.60 17.36 10.78
C GLY A 137 -11.77 17.46 9.26
N VAL A 138 -11.31 16.45 8.50
CA VAL A 138 -11.43 16.46 7.04
C VAL A 138 -12.80 15.95 6.62
N ARG A 139 -13.66 16.85 6.14
CA ARG A 139 -14.99 16.49 5.63
C ARG A 139 -14.93 15.66 4.34
N GLN A 140 -13.98 15.98 3.46
CA GLN A 140 -13.78 15.28 2.20
C GLN A 140 -12.30 15.34 1.82
N VAL A 141 -11.72 14.19 1.49
CA VAL A 141 -10.36 14.11 0.97
C VAL A 141 -10.37 14.62 -0.49
N PRO A 142 -9.60 15.67 -0.82
CA PRO A 142 -9.52 16.16 -2.20
C PRO A 142 -8.72 15.21 -3.08
N LEU A 143 -8.88 15.33 -4.40
CA LEU A 143 -7.91 14.75 -5.33
C LEU A 143 -6.60 15.53 -5.22
N ILE A 144 -5.50 14.81 -5.09
CA ILE A 144 -4.15 15.36 -4.93
C ILE A 144 -3.44 15.22 -6.27
N PRO A 145 -3.16 16.32 -7.01
CA PRO A 145 -2.59 16.22 -8.36
C PRO A 145 -1.26 15.45 -8.44
N ALA A 146 -0.47 15.45 -7.36
CA ALA A 146 0.78 14.69 -7.28
C ALA A 146 0.55 13.17 -7.19
N GLN A 147 -0.64 12.70 -6.84
CA GLN A 147 -0.97 11.28 -6.76
C GLN A 147 -1.67 10.82 -8.04
N LEU A 148 -0.96 10.04 -8.85
CA LEU A 148 -1.59 9.42 -10.01
C LEU A 148 -2.62 8.39 -9.56
N LEU A 149 -2.28 7.50 -8.63
CA LEU A 149 -3.24 6.59 -8.00
C LEU A 149 -3.57 7.12 -6.60
N GLN A 150 -4.86 7.25 -6.28
CA GLN A 150 -5.31 7.73 -4.99
C GLN A 150 -6.53 6.95 -4.51
N ILE A 151 -6.62 6.71 -3.20
CA ILE A 151 -7.78 6.16 -2.51
C ILE A 151 -8.52 7.31 -1.82
N VAL A 152 -9.82 7.47 -2.11
CA VAL A 152 -10.66 8.54 -1.54
C VAL A 152 -11.87 7.92 -0.84
N PRO A 153 -12.10 8.16 0.46
CA PRO A 153 -13.35 7.79 1.12
C PRO A 153 -14.55 8.47 0.46
N VAL A 154 -15.62 7.71 0.23
CA VAL A 154 -16.89 8.25 -0.24
C VAL A 154 -17.75 8.58 0.98
N GLY A 155 -17.76 9.86 1.37
CA GLY A 155 -18.45 10.35 2.55
C GLY A 155 -17.60 10.29 3.82
N ALA A 156 -18.28 10.39 4.97
CA ALA A 156 -17.61 10.39 6.27
C ALA A 156 -17.09 9.00 6.64
N ILE A 157 -15.94 8.96 7.31
CA ILE A 157 -15.41 7.72 7.90
C ILE A 157 -16.30 7.32 9.08
N PRO A 158 -16.79 6.07 9.13
CA PRO A 158 -17.55 5.57 10.27
C PRO A 158 -16.76 5.62 11.58
N ALA A 159 -17.42 5.89 12.69
CA ALA A 159 -16.77 5.97 14.01
C ALA A 159 -16.48 4.60 14.65
N THR A 160 -17.03 3.52 14.09
CA THR A 160 -17.00 2.18 14.67
C THR A 160 -16.48 1.15 13.69
N LEU A 161 -15.72 0.19 14.21
CA LEU A 161 -15.31 -1.01 13.51
C LEU A 161 -16.51 -1.78 12.92
N GLY A 162 -16.30 -2.41 11.77
CA GLY A 162 -17.27 -3.27 11.08
C GLY A 162 -18.24 -2.54 10.16
N GLN A 163 -18.44 -1.23 10.34
CA GLN A 163 -19.31 -0.44 9.47
C GLN A 163 -18.79 -0.39 8.03
N PRO A 164 -19.67 -0.43 7.01
CA PRO A 164 -19.24 -0.34 5.62
C PRO A 164 -18.69 1.05 5.32
N LEU A 165 -17.52 1.11 4.67
CA LEU A 165 -16.96 2.31 4.08
C LEU A 165 -16.69 2.06 2.61
N THR A 166 -17.26 2.92 1.77
CA THR A 166 -16.98 2.91 0.33
C THR A 166 -15.77 3.79 0.06
N TYR A 167 -14.84 3.26 -0.72
CA TYR A 167 -13.70 3.98 -1.26
C TYR A 167 -13.87 4.13 -2.77
N ARG A 168 -13.44 5.27 -3.30
CA ARG A 168 -13.26 5.50 -4.71
C ARG A 168 -11.76 5.53 -5.01
N ILE A 169 -11.33 4.64 -5.88
CA ILE A 169 -9.97 4.64 -6.39
C ILE A 169 -9.95 5.46 -7.66
N THR A 170 -9.00 6.38 -7.75
CA THR A 170 -8.81 7.21 -8.94
C THR A 170 -7.43 7.01 -9.52
N PHE A 171 -7.35 6.94 -10.84
CA PHE A 171 -6.10 7.04 -11.59
C PHE A 171 -6.10 8.31 -12.44
N ARG A 172 -5.06 9.14 -12.32
CA ARG A 172 -4.93 10.46 -12.98
C ARG A 172 -6.16 11.34 -12.72
N GLY A 173 -6.64 11.35 -11.48
CA GLY A 173 -7.80 12.11 -11.04
C GLY A 173 -9.16 11.61 -11.53
N LYS A 174 -9.23 10.48 -12.25
CA LYS A 174 -10.48 9.88 -12.74
C LYS A 174 -10.75 8.54 -12.05
N PRO A 175 -12.01 8.16 -11.77
CA PRO A 175 -12.31 6.84 -11.20
C PRO A 175 -11.75 5.71 -12.07
N VAL A 176 -11.19 4.67 -11.45
CA VAL A 176 -10.54 3.55 -12.17
C VAL A 176 -11.09 2.19 -11.74
N ALA A 177 -11.56 1.42 -12.72
CA ALA A 177 -11.96 0.03 -12.55
C ALA A 177 -10.74 -0.90 -12.57
N GLY A 178 -10.86 -2.09 -11.97
CA GLY A 178 -9.79 -3.09 -12.03
C GLY A 178 -8.64 -2.87 -11.04
N ALA A 179 -8.70 -1.87 -10.17
CA ALA A 179 -7.72 -1.71 -9.09
C ALA A 179 -7.98 -2.77 -8.01
N GLU A 180 -6.92 -3.45 -7.57
CA GLU A 180 -6.97 -4.46 -6.52
C GLU A 180 -6.80 -3.80 -5.16
N VAL A 181 -7.77 -3.98 -4.27
CA VAL A 181 -7.83 -3.30 -2.97
C VAL A 181 -7.84 -4.31 -1.84
N VAL A 182 -6.90 -4.19 -0.91
CA VAL A 182 -6.92 -4.90 0.37
C VAL A 182 -7.22 -3.93 1.49
N ASN A 183 -7.99 -4.42 2.47
CA ASN A 183 -8.54 -3.58 3.53
C ASN A 183 -7.52 -3.23 4.63
N ASP A 184 -6.50 -4.06 4.79
CA ASP A 184 -5.49 -3.88 5.83
C ASP A 184 -4.14 -4.42 5.38
N MET A 185 -3.30 -3.52 4.86
CA MET A 185 -1.93 -3.85 4.45
C MET A 185 -1.04 -4.24 5.64
N VAL A 186 -1.38 -3.84 6.87
CA VAL A 186 -0.50 -3.98 8.03
C VAL A 186 -0.75 -5.30 8.76
N ASN A 187 -2.01 -5.68 8.97
CA ASN A 187 -2.33 -6.90 9.72
C ASN A 187 -2.78 -8.07 8.82
N ASP A 188 -3.05 -7.82 7.54
CA ASP A 188 -3.52 -8.83 6.59
C ASP A 188 -3.04 -8.52 5.15
N PRO A 189 -1.71 -8.39 4.93
CA PRO A 189 -1.15 -7.97 3.65
C PRO A 189 -1.48 -8.91 2.48
N ASP A 190 -1.73 -10.19 2.79
CA ASP A 190 -2.04 -11.29 1.86
C ASP A 190 -3.56 -11.52 1.70
N ALA A 191 -4.39 -10.65 2.26
CA ALA A 191 -5.83 -10.71 2.07
C ALA A 191 -6.19 -10.80 0.59
N LYS A 192 -7.14 -11.68 0.24
CA LYS A 192 -7.65 -11.73 -1.12
C LYS A 192 -8.20 -10.35 -1.53
N PRO A 193 -7.65 -9.72 -2.59
CA PRO A 193 -8.04 -8.37 -2.95
C PRO A 193 -9.49 -8.33 -3.46
N ARG A 194 -10.12 -7.18 -3.23
CA ARG A 194 -11.40 -6.81 -3.84
C ARG A 194 -11.10 -5.87 -5.01
N VAL A 195 -11.80 -6.06 -6.12
CA VAL A 195 -11.56 -5.28 -7.33
C VAL A 195 -12.57 -4.13 -7.42
N THR A 196 -12.11 -2.95 -7.83
CA THR A 196 -13.01 -1.81 -8.05
C THR A 196 -13.98 -2.04 -9.19
N LYS A 197 -15.21 -1.54 -9.02
CA LYS A 197 -16.27 -1.53 -10.03
C LYS A 197 -15.95 -0.54 -11.16
N ALA A 198 -16.80 -0.52 -12.19
CA ALA A 198 -16.70 0.39 -13.35
C ALA A 198 -16.62 1.88 -12.95
N ASP A 199 -17.28 2.27 -11.86
CA ASP A 199 -17.27 3.64 -11.32
C ASP A 199 -16.09 3.93 -10.37
N GLY A 200 -15.11 3.02 -10.33
CA GLY A 200 -13.93 3.08 -9.47
C GLY A 200 -14.19 2.80 -7.99
N THR A 201 -15.38 2.35 -7.61
CA THR A 201 -15.71 2.13 -6.20
C THR A 201 -15.46 0.71 -5.72
N VAL A 202 -15.14 0.59 -4.43
CA VAL A 202 -15.13 -0.66 -3.66
C VAL A 202 -15.63 -0.37 -2.25
N THR A 203 -16.43 -1.28 -1.68
CA THR A 203 -16.91 -1.14 -0.30
C THR A 203 -16.29 -2.23 0.55
N LEU A 204 -15.68 -1.84 1.67
CA LEU A 204 -15.06 -2.73 2.64
C LEU A 204 -15.55 -2.35 4.04
N PRO A 205 -15.67 -3.30 4.99
CA PRO A 205 -15.94 -2.94 6.39
C PRO A 205 -14.74 -2.20 6.98
N VAL A 206 -14.93 -1.21 7.84
CA VAL A 206 -13.83 -0.63 8.62
C VAL A 206 -13.23 -1.72 9.49
N ARG A 207 -11.95 -2.04 9.32
CA ARG A 207 -11.39 -3.27 9.88
C ARG A 207 -10.95 -3.12 11.33
N ASN A 208 -10.41 -1.96 11.71
CA ASN A 208 -9.73 -1.78 12.99
C ASN A 208 -10.33 -0.64 13.83
N GLN A 209 -10.50 -0.88 15.13
CA GLN A 209 -10.73 0.16 16.14
C GLN A 209 -9.36 0.75 16.55
N GLY A 210 -8.75 1.46 15.62
CA GLY A 210 -7.35 1.89 15.68
C GLY A 210 -6.85 2.23 14.28
N LEU A 211 -5.57 1.98 14.00
CA LEU A 211 -4.98 2.24 12.69
C LEU A 211 -5.61 1.36 11.61
N ASN A 212 -6.12 1.97 10.56
CA ASN A 212 -6.57 1.33 9.32
C ASN A 212 -5.64 1.78 8.20
N VAL A 213 -5.10 0.84 7.41
CA VAL A 213 -4.24 1.12 6.25
C VAL A 213 -4.75 0.32 5.06
N ILE A 214 -5.50 0.98 4.19
CA ILE A 214 -6.06 0.39 2.98
C ILE A 214 -5.01 0.50 1.89
N ARG A 215 -4.78 -0.56 1.11
CA ARG A 215 -3.90 -0.53 -0.08
C ARG A 215 -4.73 -0.75 -1.34
N ALA A 216 -4.45 0.04 -2.37
CA ALA A 216 -4.90 -0.20 -3.74
C ALA A 216 -3.69 -0.36 -4.66
N VAL A 217 -3.74 -1.37 -5.53
CA VAL A 217 -2.73 -1.63 -6.56
C VAL A 217 -3.37 -1.51 -7.94
N LEU A 218 -2.70 -0.83 -8.85
CA LEU A 218 -3.08 -0.73 -10.25
C LEU A 218 -1.88 -0.99 -11.14
N ILE A 219 -1.97 -2.01 -11.99
CA ILE A 219 -0.97 -2.32 -13.02
C ILE A 219 -1.30 -1.54 -14.29
N GLN A 220 -0.29 -0.91 -14.90
CA GLN A 220 -0.40 -0.20 -16.17
C GLN A 220 0.67 -0.68 -17.15
N PRO A 221 0.42 -0.64 -18.47
CA PRO A 221 1.43 -1.02 -19.45
C PRO A 221 2.64 -0.08 -19.39
N SER A 222 3.82 -0.63 -19.69
CA SER A 222 5.04 0.14 -19.84
C SER A 222 5.04 0.99 -21.11
N ASP A 223 5.63 2.18 -21.02
CA ASP A 223 6.01 3.03 -22.15
C ASP A 223 7.46 2.79 -22.62
N GLN A 224 8.23 1.97 -21.89
CA GLN A 224 9.59 1.53 -22.23
C GLN A 224 9.68 -0.01 -22.15
N PRO A 225 8.97 -0.74 -23.02
CA PRO A 225 8.84 -2.21 -22.93
C PRO A 225 10.18 -2.96 -23.07
N ALA A 226 11.22 -2.31 -23.61
CA ALA A 226 12.57 -2.86 -23.63
C ALA A 226 13.21 -2.93 -22.23
N LYS A 227 12.89 -1.98 -21.35
CA LYS A 227 13.49 -1.86 -20.00
C LYS A 227 12.65 -2.50 -18.91
N PHE A 228 11.33 -2.39 -19.00
CA PHE A 228 10.40 -2.99 -18.04
C PHE A 228 9.04 -3.25 -18.67
N ASP A 229 8.32 -4.23 -18.15
CA ASP A 229 7.07 -4.74 -18.71
C ASP A 229 5.86 -3.90 -18.31
N ARG A 230 5.87 -3.34 -17.10
CA ARG A 230 4.70 -2.64 -16.53
C ARG A 230 5.06 -1.60 -15.49
N TYR A 231 4.12 -0.70 -15.23
CA TYR A 231 4.09 0.09 -14.01
C TYR A 231 3.24 -0.62 -12.95
N GLU A 232 3.70 -0.62 -11.71
CA GLU A 232 2.88 -0.89 -10.54
C GLU A 232 2.68 0.42 -9.76
N HIS A 233 1.42 0.87 -9.69
CA HIS A 233 1.02 1.96 -8.82
C HIS A 233 0.43 1.38 -7.54
N THR A 234 0.98 1.75 -6.39
CA THR A 234 0.52 1.27 -5.08
C THR A 234 0.17 2.46 -4.20
N ALA A 235 -1.12 2.66 -3.94
CA ALA A 235 -1.62 3.74 -3.10
C ALA A 235 -2.07 3.20 -1.75
N THR A 236 -1.84 3.97 -0.69
CA THR A 236 -2.40 3.70 0.63
C THR A 236 -3.21 4.87 1.17
N LEU A 237 -4.23 4.53 1.96
CA LEU A 237 -4.95 5.48 2.79
C LEU A 237 -4.91 5.00 4.23
N ALA A 238 -4.38 5.85 5.11
CA ALA A 238 -4.30 5.60 6.54
C ALA A 238 -5.24 6.52 7.33
N PHE A 239 -6.03 5.96 8.24
CA PHE A 239 -6.79 6.72 9.23
C PHE A 239 -6.87 5.94 10.54
N THR A 240 -7.18 6.61 11.65
CA THR A 240 -7.27 5.97 12.96
C THR A 240 -8.64 6.20 13.57
N LEU A 241 -9.32 5.13 13.97
CA LEU A 241 -10.48 5.25 14.84
C LEU A 241 -10.00 5.37 16.30
N PRO A 242 -10.58 6.27 17.10
CA PRO A 242 -10.20 6.42 18.51
C PRO A 242 -10.57 5.16 19.30
N HIS A 243 -9.76 4.78 20.29
CA HIS A 243 -10.18 3.78 21.27
C HIS A 243 -11.20 4.38 22.24
N ALA A 244 -11.90 3.53 22.99
CA ALA A 244 -12.74 3.97 24.09
C ALA A 244 -11.89 4.72 25.14
N PRO A 245 -12.45 5.73 25.85
CA PRO A 245 -11.73 6.42 26.92
C PRO A 245 -11.10 5.43 27.91
N GLU A 246 -9.89 5.75 28.38
CA GLU A 246 -9.25 5.02 29.47
C GLU A 246 -9.97 5.38 30.78
N GLU A 247 -10.30 4.37 31.58
CA GLU A 247 -10.90 4.52 32.92
C GLU A 247 -9.84 4.61 34.02
#